data_AF-A0A422Q6Z4-F1
#
_entry.id   AF-A0A422Q6Z4-F1
#
_cell.length_a   1.000
_cell.length_b   1.000
_cell.length_c   1.000
_cell.angle_alpha   90.00
_cell.angle_beta   90.00
_cell.angle_gamma   90.00
#
_symmetry.space_group_name_H-M   'P 1'
#
loop_
_entity.id
_entity.type
_entity.pdbx_description
1 polymer ?
#
loop_
_entity_poly.entity_id
_entity_poly.type
_entity_poly.pdbx_seq_one_letter_code
_entity_poly.pdbx_strand_id
1 'polypeptide(L)'
;MLRDAPPLADVLADFAAFLAQLDGSLRPTLPGDDGRHRSRSDNAAATTCCTTASAACGTLALPPVIAHNANFDASFLQRAGAAVGWRVVWDKDSPLTCTQAMFRALYPHQAADLTRSCQFCGIDASGRDNRHDALHDAQLCGRLFLRLADAWPSRRA
;
A
#
# COMPACT_ATOMS: atom_id res chain seq x y z
N MET A 1 -11.99 -12.43 -23.41
CA MET A 1 -13.38 -11.96 -23.21
C MET A 1 -13.41 -11.18 -21.91
N LEU A 2 -13.24 -9.85 -21.93
CA LEU A 2 -13.40 -8.95 -20.78
C LEU A 2 -14.74 -8.21 -20.95
N ARG A 3 -15.88 -8.92 -20.93
CA ARG A 3 -17.18 -8.29 -21.27
C ARG A 3 -17.95 -7.74 -20.07
N ASP A 4 -17.51 -7.97 -18.83
CA ASP A 4 -18.24 -7.54 -17.63
C ASP A 4 -17.35 -6.83 -16.58
N ALA A 5 -16.21 -6.26 -16.97
CA ALA A 5 -15.42 -5.46 -16.03
C ALA A 5 -16.16 -4.13 -15.75
N PRO A 6 -16.36 -3.75 -14.48
CA PRO A 6 -17.01 -2.49 -14.14
C PRO A 6 -16.22 -1.31 -14.73
N PRO A 7 -16.89 -0.19 -15.05
CA PRO A 7 -16.23 1.04 -15.43
C PRO A 7 -15.12 1.43 -14.44
N LEU A 8 -13.99 1.92 -14.93
CA LEU A 8 -12.88 2.36 -14.08
C LEU A 8 -13.34 3.40 -13.04
N ALA A 9 -14.27 4.28 -13.41
CA ALA A 9 -14.84 5.27 -12.51
C ALA A 9 -15.52 4.63 -11.28
N ASP A 10 -16.26 3.53 -11.48
CA ASP A 10 -16.95 2.82 -10.40
C ASP A 10 -15.93 2.13 -9.48
N VAL A 11 -14.90 1.50 -10.06
CA VAL A 11 -13.81 0.88 -9.29
C VAL A 11 -13.06 1.92 -8.43
N LEU A 12 -12.78 3.09 -8.99
CA LEU A 12 -12.11 4.17 -8.26
C LEU A 12 -13.01 4.74 -7.16
N ALA A 13 -14.32 4.85 -7.40
CA ALA A 13 -15.29 5.30 -6.39
C ALA A 13 -15.40 4.31 -5.23
N ASP A 14 -15.51 3.01 -5.52
CA ASP A 14 -15.54 1.96 -4.50
C ASP A 14 -14.26 1.94 -3.67
N PHE A 15 -13.09 2.09 -4.32
CA PHE A 15 -11.82 2.16 -3.61
C PHE A 15 -11.71 3.40 -2.72
N ALA A 16 -12.21 4.55 -3.16
CA ALA A 16 -12.29 5.75 -2.34
C ALA A 16 -13.20 5.55 -1.11
N ALA A 17 -14.35 4.90 -1.28
CA ALA A 17 -15.27 4.58 -0.19
C ALA A 17 -14.63 3.63 0.83
N PHE A 18 -13.90 2.61 0.36
CA PHE A 18 -13.15 1.70 1.21
C PHE A 18 -12.11 2.43 2.07
N LEU A 19 -11.32 3.33 1.49
CA LEU A 19 -10.33 4.12 2.24
C LEU A 19 -10.99 4.98 3.32
N ALA A 20 -12.12 5.62 3.02
CA ALA A 20 -12.88 6.41 3.99
C ALA A 20 -13.42 5.55 5.15
N GLN A 21 -13.90 4.34 4.86
CA GLN A 21 -14.35 3.39 5.88
C GLN A 21 -13.19 2.91 6.77
N LEU A 22 -12.03 2.65 6.17
CA LEU A 22 -10.83 2.23 6.90
C LEU A 22 -10.38 3.30 7.91
N ASP A 23 -10.44 4.59 7.51
CA ASP A 23 -10.18 5.70 8.42
C ASP A 23 -11.20 5.79 9.57
N GLY A 24 -12.48 5.60 9.26
CA GLY A 24 -13.56 5.63 10.25
C GLY A 24 -13.49 4.49 11.27
N SER A 25 -13.07 3.31 10.83
CA SER A 25 -12.92 2.11 11.67
C SER A 25 -11.72 2.17 12.61
N LEU A 26 -10.73 3.03 12.31
CA LEU A 26 -9.52 3.23 13.10
C LEU A 26 -9.59 4.44 14.05
N ARG A 27 -10.67 5.24 14.02
CA ARG A 27 -10.84 6.35 14.98
C ARG A 27 -11.04 5.78 16.38
N PRO A 28 -10.16 6.07 17.36
CA PRO A 28 -10.46 5.76 18.75
C PRO A 28 -11.69 6.58 19.15
N THR A 29 -12.66 5.92 19.77
CA THR A 29 -13.72 6.61 20.51
C THR A 29 -13.08 7.45 21.61
N LEU A 30 -13.10 8.78 21.50
CA LEU A 30 -12.86 9.65 22.66
C LEU A 30 -14.11 9.56 23.57
N PRO A 31 -13.95 9.39 24.89
CA PRO A 31 -13.49 10.50 25.73
C PRO A 31 -12.47 10.11 26.81
N GLY A 32 -11.73 11.14 27.26
CA GLY A 32 -10.75 11.19 28.36
C GLY A 32 -10.45 9.92 29.16
N ASP A 33 -9.20 9.46 29.08
CA ASP A 33 -8.52 8.84 30.22
C ASP A 33 -6.99 8.95 30.06
N ASP A 34 -6.32 9.31 31.15
CA ASP A 34 -4.89 9.56 31.26
C ASP A 34 -4.10 8.25 31.24
N GLY A 35 -3.84 7.72 30.04
CA GLY A 35 -3.05 6.50 29.87
C GLY A 35 -1.68 6.76 29.25
N ARG A 36 -0.65 7.00 30.08
CA ARG A 36 0.76 6.92 29.64
C ARG A 36 1.06 5.54 29.07
N HIS A 37 1.05 5.39 27.75
CA HIS A 37 1.72 4.27 27.09
C HIS A 37 3.11 4.69 26.63
N ARG A 38 4.06 4.62 27.58
CA ARG A 38 5.47 4.41 27.26
C ARG A 38 5.59 3.08 26.54
N SER A 39 5.88 3.08 25.24
CA SER A 39 6.41 1.89 24.58
C SER A 39 7.82 1.65 25.12
N ARG A 40 7.89 0.87 26.20
CA ARG A 40 9.12 0.32 26.75
C ARG A 40 9.66 -0.64 25.70
N SER A 41 10.88 -0.34 25.25
CA SER A 41 11.69 -1.18 24.37
C SER A 41 12.08 -2.46 25.12
N ASP A 42 11.18 -3.43 25.24
CA ASP A 42 11.48 -4.75 25.79
C ASP A 42 10.50 -5.77 25.20
N ASN A 43 10.68 -6.12 23.92
CA ASN A 43 10.40 -7.48 23.45
C ASN A 43 11.11 -7.77 22.11
N ALA A 44 12.43 -7.57 22.10
CA ALA A 44 13.30 -8.30 21.19
C ALA A 44 13.55 -9.71 21.78
N ALA A 45 12.52 -10.54 21.77
CA ALA A 45 12.63 -11.96 22.14
C ALA A 45 11.62 -12.79 21.36
N ALA A 46 11.63 -12.66 20.04
CA ALA A 46 11.15 -13.72 19.14
C ALA A 46 12.35 -14.55 18.66
N THR A 47 13.24 -14.94 19.57
CA THR A 47 14.24 -15.98 19.32
C THR A 47 13.64 -17.30 19.76
N THR A 48 12.82 -17.87 18.89
CA THR A 48 12.75 -19.32 18.74
C THR A 48 12.51 -19.57 17.26
N CYS A 49 13.61 -19.67 16.53
CA CYS A 49 13.64 -20.30 15.22
C CYS A 49 13.29 -21.78 15.46
N CYS A 50 12.00 -22.10 15.49
CA CYS A 50 11.55 -23.48 15.43
C CYS A 50 11.78 -23.97 14.00
N THR A 51 12.96 -24.57 13.81
CA THR A 51 13.32 -25.36 12.64
C THR A 51 12.46 -26.61 12.59
N THR A 52 11.23 -26.45 12.14
CA THR A 52 10.51 -27.48 11.39
C THR A 52 10.08 -26.82 10.10
N ALA A 53 11.01 -26.78 9.14
CA ALA A 53 10.70 -26.55 7.75
C ALA A 53 9.86 -27.75 7.28
N SER A 54 8.58 -27.75 7.64
CA SER A 54 7.58 -28.43 6.84
C SER A 54 7.65 -27.76 5.48
N ALA A 55 8.08 -28.51 4.47
CA ALA A 55 8.23 -28.07 3.09
C ALA A 55 6.84 -27.79 2.49
N ALA A 56 6.15 -26.79 3.01
CA ALA A 56 4.98 -26.21 2.40
C ALA A 56 5.47 -25.43 1.18
N CYS A 57 5.61 -26.12 0.06
CA CYS A 57 5.84 -25.51 -1.24
C CYS A 57 4.53 -24.84 -1.70
N GLY A 58 4.29 -23.64 -1.18
CA GLY A 58 3.07 -22.88 -1.44
C GLY A 58 3.22 -21.94 -2.63
N THR A 59 2.09 -21.53 -3.20
CA THR A 59 2.02 -20.36 -4.09
C THR A 59 1.23 -19.26 -3.40
N LEU A 60 1.81 -18.07 -3.31
CA LEU A 60 1.11 -16.85 -2.90
C LEU A 60 0.68 -16.12 -4.17
N ALA A 61 -0.58 -16.29 -4.58
CA ALA A 61 -1.16 -15.54 -5.67
C ALA A 61 -1.60 -14.16 -5.16
N LEU A 62 -1.04 -13.09 -5.71
CA LEU A 62 -1.38 -11.72 -5.37
C LEU A 62 -2.35 -11.14 -6.40
N PRO A 63 -3.40 -10.42 -5.96
CA PRO A 63 -4.22 -9.61 -6.86
C PRO A 63 -3.37 -8.46 -7.44
N PRO A 64 -3.91 -7.64 -8.35
CA PRO A 64 -3.26 -6.40 -8.76
C PRO A 64 -2.82 -5.57 -7.54
N VAL A 65 -1.53 -5.27 -7.46
CA VAL A 65 -0.94 -4.57 -6.31
C VAL A 65 -0.62 -3.12 -6.69
N ILE A 66 -1.06 -2.18 -5.84
CA ILE A 66 -0.70 -0.76 -5.94
C ILE A 66 0.27 -0.45 -4.80
N ALA A 67 1.45 0.08 -5.13
CA ALA A 67 2.46 0.44 -4.13
C ALA A 67 3.26 1.68 -4.56
N HIS A 68 3.85 2.37 -3.58
CA HIS A 68 4.75 3.48 -3.82
C HIS A 68 6.19 2.97 -3.81
N ASN A 69 6.96 3.21 -4.89
CA ASN A 69 8.23 2.52 -5.14
C ASN A 69 8.06 0.98 -5.21
N ALA A 70 7.04 0.53 -5.94
CA ALA A 70 6.52 -0.84 -5.92
C ALA A 70 7.56 -1.95 -6.20
N ASN A 71 8.64 -1.64 -6.92
CA ASN A 71 9.72 -2.61 -7.17
C ASN A 71 10.39 -3.09 -5.87
N PHE A 72 10.43 -2.22 -4.85
CA PHE A 72 10.91 -2.57 -3.52
C PHE A 72 10.03 -3.65 -2.87
N ASP A 73 8.72 -3.42 -2.78
CA ASP A 73 7.75 -4.35 -2.21
C ASP A 73 7.75 -5.68 -2.95
N ALA A 74 7.77 -5.64 -4.29
CA ALA A 74 7.81 -6.83 -5.12
C ALA A 74 9.05 -7.70 -4.83
N SER A 75 10.22 -7.06 -4.76
CA SER A 75 11.48 -7.74 -4.45
C SER A 75 11.50 -8.28 -3.01
N PHE A 76 10.92 -7.53 -2.06
CA PHE A 76 10.81 -7.96 -0.67
C PHE A 76 9.91 -9.20 -0.54
N LEU A 77 8.70 -9.17 -1.11
CA LEU A 77 7.74 -10.27 -1.06
C LEU A 77 8.28 -11.54 -1.71
N GLN A 78 8.97 -11.42 -2.86
CA GLN A 78 9.61 -12.56 -3.51
C GLN A 78 10.67 -13.21 -2.62
N ARG A 79 11.56 -12.42 -2.00
CA ARG A 79 12.59 -12.94 -1.09
C ARG A 79 11.98 -13.55 0.17
N ALA A 80 11.01 -12.87 0.77
CA ALA A 80 10.35 -13.34 1.99
C ALA A 80 9.60 -14.66 1.75
N GLY A 81 8.88 -14.76 0.63
CA GLY A 81 8.22 -16.00 0.22
C GLY A 81 9.22 -17.13 -0.01
N ALA A 82 10.28 -16.87 -0.79
CA ALA A 82 11.31 -17.87 -1.08
C ALA A 82 11.98 -18.41 0.19
N ALA A 83 12.22 -17.56 1.19
CA ALA A 83 12.81 -17.95 2.46
C ALA A 83 11.96 -18.95 3.27
N VAL A 84 10.64 -19.00 3.03
CA VAL A 84 9.71 -19.93 3.68
C VAL A 84 9.16 -21.01 2.74
N GLY A 85 9.73 -21.14 1.54
CA GLY A 85 9.31 -22.15 0.55
C GLY A 85 8.10 -21.77 -0.31
N TRP A 86 7.71 -20.49 -0.32
CA TRP A 86 6.58 -19.99 -1.10
C TRP A 86 7.01 -19.26 -2.36
N ARG A 87 6.30 -19.48 -3.46
CA ARG A 87 6.45 -18.73 -4.71
C ARG A 87 5.40 -17.62 -4.80
N VAL A 88 5.82 -16.37 -4.92
CA VAL A 88 4.92 -15.25 -5.23
C VAL A 88 4.56 -15.31 -6.72
N VAL A 89 3.27 -15.31 -7.02
CA VAL A 89 2.71 -15.24 -8.37
C VAL A 89 1.87 -13.97 -8.46
N TRP A 90 2.26 -13.07 -9.36
CA TRP A 90 1.57 -11.82 -9.59
C TRP A 90 0.40 -12.01 -10.54
N ASP A 91 -0.59 -11.12 -10.44
CA ASP A 91 -1.63 -11.02 -11.46
C ASP A 91 -1.02 -10.84 -12.85
N LYS A 92 -1.52 -11.59 -13.84
CA LYS A 92 -0.94 -11.63 -15.18
C LYS A 92 -1.21 -10.37 -16.00
N ASP A 93 -2.34 -9.70 -15.74
CA ASP A 93 -2.86 -8.61 -16.55
C ASP A 93 -2.47 -7.25 -15.95
N SER A 94 -2.34 -7.17 -14.62
CA SER A 94 -1.92 -5.98 -13.90
C SER A 94 -1.12 -6.33 -12.64
N PRO A 95 0.13 -6.83 -12.77
CA PRO A 95 0.90 -7.34 -11.63
C PRO A 95 1.22 -6.28 -10.58
N LEU A 96 1.57 -5.07 -11.02
CA LEU A 96 2.13 -4.04 -10.14
C LEU A 96 1.91 -2.63 -10.71
N THR A 97 1.24 -1.78 -9.97
CA THR A 97 1.04 -0.35 -10.27
C THR A 97 1.87 0.49 -9.32
N CYS A 98 2.84 1.23 -9.86
CA CYS A 98 3.76 2.05 -9.08
C CYS A 98 3.32 3.52 -9.06
N THR A 99 2.81 4.00 -7.92
CA THR A 99 2.36 5.40 -7.78
C THR A 99 3.52 6.39 -7.92
N GLN A 100 4.74 6.01 -7.51
CA GLN A 100 5.94 6.82 -7.74
C GLN A 100 6.24 7.01 -9.24
N ALA A 101 6.12 5.93 -10.03
CA ALA A 101 6.34 5.99 -11.47
C ALA A 101 5.23 6.80 -12.17
N MET A 102 3.97 6.59 -11.77
CA MET A 102 2.84 7.40 -12.24
C MET A 102 3.06 8.89 -11.95
N PHE A 103 3.45 9.22 -10.72
CA PHE A 103 3.71 10.60 -10.32
C PHE A 103 4.84 11.23 -11.15
N ARG A 104 5.96 10.52 -11.35
CA ARG A 104 7.07 10.99 -12.20
C ARG A 104 6.65 11.20 -13.65
N ALA A 105 5.74 10.38 -14.17
CA ALA A 105 5.24 10.52 -15.54
C ALA A 105 4.36 11.76 -15.71
N LEU A 106 3.51 12.07 -14.72
CA LEU A 106 2.63 13.25 -14.73
C LEU A 106 3.38 14.55 -14.37
N TYR A 107 4.34 14.47 -13.45
CA TYR A 107 5.01 15.62 -12.84
C TYR A 107 6.55 15.43 -12.78
N PRO A 108 7.24 15.43 -13.94
CA PRO A 108 8.65 14.99 -14.06
C PRO A 108 9.66 15.82 -13.26
N HIS A 109 9.32 17.07 -12.94
CA HIS A 109 10.21 17.98 -12.20
C HIS A 109 9.93 18.03 -10.69
N GLN A 110 8.95 17.26 -10.22
CA GLN A 110 8.58 17.22 -8.82
C GLN A 110 9.24 16.03 -8.10
N ALA A 111 9.58 16.24 -6.84
CA ALA A 111 10.12 15.17 -6.01
C ALA A 111 9.03 14.11 -5.76
N ALA A 112 9.35 12.86 -6.07
CA ALA A 112 8.40 11.75 -6.11
C ALA A 112 8.51 10.81 -4.90
N ASP A 113 8.96 11.29 -3.74
CA ASP A 113 8.77 10.56 -2.49
C ASP A 113 7.31 10.66 -2.04
N LEU A 114 6.84 9.68 -1.25
CA LEU A 114 5.42 9.58 -0.91
C LEU A 114 4.89 10.84 -0.23
N THR A 115 5.62 11.40 0.74
CA THR A 115 5.20 12.62 1.46
C THR A 115 5.05 13.78 0.51
N ARG A 116 6.07 14.07 -0.30
CA ARG A 116 6.04 15.21 -1.24
C ARG A 116 5.00 15.01 -2.33
N SER A 117 4.81 13.79 -2.81
CA SER A 117 3.78 13.46 -3.80
C SER A 117 2.37 13.69 -3.23
N CYS A 118 2.12 13.25 -1.99
CA CYS A 118 0.86 13.51 -1.29
C CYS A 118 0.61 15.00 -1.09
N GLN A 119 1.60 15.74 -0.57
CA GLN A 119 1.51 17.19 -0.38
C GLN A 119 1.22 17.92 -1.70
N PHE A 120 1.92 17.55 -2.78
CA PHE A 120 1.70 18.12 -4.11
C PHE A 120 0.26 17.89 -4.61
N CYS A 121 -0.29 16.70 -4.36
CA CYS A 121 -1.67 16.36 -4.72
C CYS A 121 -2.73 16.84 -3.71
N GLY A 122 -2.35 17.67 -2.72
CA GLY A 122 -3.27 18.18 -1.70
C GLY A 122 -3.80 17.11 -0.73
N ILE A 123 -3.06 16.02 -0.53
CA ILE A 123 -3.36 14.96 0.43
C ILE A 123 -2.61 15.28 1.73
N ASP A 124 -3.34 15.33 2.84
CA ASP A 124 -2.74 15.52 4.16
C ASP A 124 -1.88 14.30 4.57
N ALA A 125 -0.59 14.54 4.78
CA ALA A 125 0.40 13.56 5.21
C ALA A 125 1.02 13.92 6.58
N SER A 126 0.43 14.86 7.32
CA SER A 126 0.94 15.36 8.62
C SER A 126 1.01 14.28 9.72
N GLY A 127 0.24 13.20 9.59
CA GLY A 127 0.28 12.06 10.52
C GLY A 127 1.53 11.18 10.41
N ARG A 128 2.37 11.38 9.39
CA ARG A 128 3.52 10.52 9.07
C ARG A 128 4.75 10.76 9.96
N ASP A 129 4.81 11.89 10.68
CA ASP A 129 6.02 12.36 11.38
C ASP A 129 6.33 11.60 12.68
N ASN A 130 5.36 10.91 13.29
CA ASN A 130 5.55 10.30 14.60
C ASN A 130 5.83 8.79 14.58
N ARG A 131 5.40 8.06 13.53
CA ARG A 131 5.78 6.66 13.24
C ARG A 131 5.53 6.39 11.75
N HIS A 132 6.52 5.84 11.05
CA HIS A 132 6.33 5.26 9.71
C HIS A 132 5.51 3.96 9.83
N ASP A 133 4.21 4.12 10.07
CA ASP A 133 3.28 2.99 10.08
C ASP A 133 3.01 2.56 8.64
N ALA A 134 3.31 1.29 8.34
CA ALA A 134 3.12 0.72 7.01
C ALA A 134 1.64 0.79 6.57
N LEU A 135 0.70 0.72 7.52
CA LEU A 135 -0.72 0.88 7.23
C LEU A 135 -1.04 2.30 6.79
N HIS A 136 -0.52 3.30 7.49
CA HIS A 136 -0.70 4.71 7.13
C HIS A 136 -0.07 5.04 5.77
N ASP A 137 1.14 4.53 5.51
CA ASP A 137 1.80 4.67 4.22
C ASP A 137 1.00 4.00 3.08
N ALA A 138 0.38 2.85 3.33
CA ALA A 138 -0.51 2.20 2.36
C ALA A 138 -1.79 3.03 2.09
N GLN A 139 -2.37 3.64 3.12
CA GLN A 139 -3.52 4.55 2.96
C GLN A 139 -3.15 5.79 2.13
N LEU A 140 -2.01 6.43 2.43
CA LEU A 140 -1.49 7.57 1.67
C LEU A 140 -1.22 7.18 0.22
N CYS A 141 -0.61 6.00 -0.02
CA CYS A 141 -0.40 5.45 -1.35
C CYS A 141 -1.72 5.26 -2.11
N GLY A 142 -2.75 4.70 -1.46
CA GLY A 142 -4.08 4.52 -2.04
C GLY A 142 -4.74 5.84 -2.43
N ARG A 143 -4.71 6.85 -1.54
CA ARG A 143 -5.23 8.19 -1.85
C ARG A 143 -4.46 8.86 -2.98
N LEU A 144 -3.14 8.71 -3.00
CA LEU A 144 -2.29 9.21 -4.08
C LEU A 144 -2.65 8.53 -5.41
N PHE A 145 -2.85 7.21 -5.43
CA PHE A 145 -3.28 6.50 -6.61
C PHE A 145 -4.59 7.06 -7.18
N LEU A 146 -5.60 7.31 -6.35
CA LEU A 146 -6.87 7.90 -6.79
C LEU A 146 -6.67 9.26 -7.48
N ARG A 147 -5.84 10.15 -6.90
CA ARG A 147 -5.51 11.44 -7.51
C ARG A 147 -4.77 11.29 -8.84
N LEU A 148 -3.83 10.37 -8.92
CA LEU A 148 -3.05 10.14 -10.13
C LEU A 148 -3.87 9.47 -11.23
N ALA A 149 -4.80 8.57 -10.87
CA ALA A 149 -5.70 7.92 -11.80
C ALA A 149 -6.70 8.92 -12.41
N ASP A 150 -7.25 9.83 -11.60
CA ASP A 150 -8.13 10.91 -12.06
C ASP A 150 -7.41 11.90 -13.00
N ALA A 151 -6.16 12.25 -12.67
CA ALA A 151 -5.31 13.11 -13.50
C ALA A 151 -4.70 12.37 -14.71
N TRP A 152 -4.80 11.04 -14.77
CA TRP A 152 -4.15 10.27 -15.81
C TRP A 152 -4.80 10.58 -17.16
N PRO A 153 -4.03 10.97 -18.20
CA PRO A 153 -4.59 11.16 -19.52
C PRO A 153 -5.27 9.87 -19.95
N SER A 154 -6.60 9.89 -20.04
CA SER A 154 -7.33 8.85 -20.74
C SER A 154 -6.72 8.81 -22.13
N ARG A 155 -6.12 7.67 -22.52
CA ARG A 155 -5.75 7.48 -23.92
C ARG A 155 -7.03 7.69 -24.71
N ARG A 156 -7.14 8.84 -25.39
CA ARG A 156 -8.13 9.02 -26.45
C ARG A 156 -7.75 7.98 -27.50
N ALA A 157 -8.39 6.82 -27.43
CA ALA A 157 -8.48 5.90 -28.55
C ALA A 157 -9.38 6.53 -29.62
#